data_AF-A0A0F9KSB9-F1
#
_entry.id   AF-A0A0F9KSB9-F1
#
_cell.length_a   1.000
_cell.length_b   1.000
_cell.length_c   1.000
_cell.angle_alpha   90.00
_cell.angle_beta   90.00
_cell.angle_gamma   90.00
#
_symmetry.space_group_name_H-M   'P 1'
#
loop_
_entity.id
_entity.type
_entity.pdbx_description
1 polymer ?
#
loop_
_entity_poly.entity_id
_entity_poly.type
_entity_poly.pdbx_seq_one_letter_code
_entity_poly.pdbx_strand_id
1 'polypeptide(L)' 'MGEVTREDFIANQSKHCEETQAPFFMPRSGICWNCKRDIIPKLISKGETGNCLITGCPLCYRSYCD' A
#
# COMPACT_ATOMS: atom_id res chain seq x y z
N MET A 1 13.74 -14.91 -5.73
CA MET A 1 12.51 -14.19 -5.35
C MET A 1 12.64 -12.80 -5.94
N GLY A 2 11.80 -12.46 -6.93
CA GLY A 2 11.88 -11.16 -7.59
C GLY A 2 11.60 -10.04 -6.58
N GLU A 3 12.45 -9.01 -6.56
CA GLU A 3 12.20 -7.82 -5.78
C GLU A 3 10.93 -7.14 -6.31
N VAL A 4 9.90 -7.00 -5.46
CA VAL A 4 8.69 -6.26 -5.82
C VAL A 4 9.04 -4.78 -5.91
N THR A 5 8.86 -4.17 -7.07
CA THR A 5 9.09 -2.73 -7.25
C THR A 5 7.90 -1.91 -6.75
N ARG A 6 8.06 -0.58 -6.66
CA ARG A 6 6.94 0.30 -6.28
C ARG A 6 5.75 0.19 -7.23
N GLU A 7 6.05 0.06 -8.53
CA GLU A 7 5.06 0.01 -9.59
C GLU A 7 4.28 -1.31 -9.52
N ASP A 8 5.01 -2.41 -9.31
CA ASP A 8 4.41 -3.72 -9.08
C ASP A 8 3.50 -3.71 -7.84
N PHE A 9 3.93 -3.08 -6.74
CA PHE A 9 3.13 -2.98 -5.52
C PHE A 9 1.80 -2.25 -5.78
N ILE A 10 1.84 -1.11 -6.49
CA ILE A 10 0.62 -0.35 -6.84
C ILE A 10 -0.29 -1.14 -7.78
N ALA A 11 0.29 -1.84 -8.75
CA ALA A 11 -0.46 -2.68 -9.69
C ALA A 11 -1.15 -3.84 -8.95
N ASN A 12 -0.42 -4.52 -8.05
CA ASN A 12 -0.96 -5.60 -7.23
C ASN A 12 -2.07 -5.10 -6.31
N GLN A 13 -1.87 -3.95 -5.66
CA GLN A 13 -2.91 -3.35 -4.81
C GLN A 13 -4.16 -3.02 -5.60
N SER A 14 -4.00 -2.50 -6.83
CA SER A 14 -5.12 -2.12 -7.69
C SER A 14 -5.91 -3.36 -8.10
N LYS A 15 -5.22 -4.43 -8.54
CA LYS A 15 -5.85 -5.72 -8.87
C LYS A 15 -6.55 -6.33 -7.66
N HIS A 16 -5.91 -6.34 -6.49
CA HIS A 16 -6.50 -6.88 -5.27
C HIS A 16 -7.77 -6.13 -4.86
N CYS A 17 -7.76 -4.80 -4.94
CA CYS A 17 -8.95 -3.98 -4.68
C CYS A 17 -10.08 -4.25 -5.69
N GLU A 18 -9.75 -4.44 -6.98
CA GLU A 18 -10.73 -4.80 -8.03
C GLU A 18 -11.33 -6.19 -7.78
N GLU A 19 -10.51 -7.19 -7.47
CA GLU A 19 -10.93 -8.56 -7.19
C GLU A 19 -11.80 -8.67 -5.93
N THR A 20 -11.46 -7.90 -4.89
CA THR A 20 -12.19 -7.89 -3.62
C THR A 20 -13.35 -6.88 -3.59
N GLN A 21 -13.52 -6.09 -4.65
CA GLN A 21 -14.41 -4.93 -4.71
C GLN A 21 -14.21 -3.94 -3.54
N ALA A 22 -13.00 -3.89 -2.99
CA ALA A 22 -12.67 -3.06 -1.85
C ALA A 22 -12.20 -1.67 -2.31
N PRO A 23 -12.47 -0.61 -1.51
CA PRO A 23 -11.93 0.72 -1.79
C PRO A 23 -10.40 0.72 -1.78
N PHE A 24 -9.81 1.54 -2.67
CA PHE A 24 -8.38 1.79 -2.66
C PHE A 24 -8.04 2.79 -1.54
N PHE A 25 -7.76 2.27 -0.33
CA PHE A 25 -7.53 3.09 0.87
C PHE A 25 -6.18 3.81 0.87
N MET A 26 -5.11 3.11 0.50
CA MET A 26 -3.78 3.69 0.44
C MET A 26 -3.69 4.77 -0.65
N PRO A 27 -2.86 5.82 -0.49
CA PRO A 27 -2.58 6.75 -1.57
C PRO A 27 -1.91 6.06 -2.78
N ARG A 28 -2.42 6.28 -3.99
CA ARG A 28 -1.84 5.73 -5.25
C ARG A 28 -0.37 6.12 -5.49
N SER A 29 0.06 7.23 -4.89
CA SER A 29 1.46 7.68 -4.93
C SER A 29 2.38 6.91 -3.97
N GLY A 30 1.86 6.11 -3.06
CA GLY A 30 2.61 5.54 -1.93
C GLY A 30 2.92 6.53 -0.82
N ILE A 31 2.60 7.81 -1.01
CA ILE A 31 2.95 8.87 -0.05
C ILE A 31 1.77 9.12 0.88
N CYS A 32 1.96 8.82 2.17
CA CYS A 32 0.95 9.05 3.20
C CYS A 32 0.52 10.52 3.27
N TRP A 33 -0.78 10.81 3.21
CA TRP A 33 -1.28 12.19 3.29
C TRP A 33 -1.00 12.89 4.62
N ASN A 34 -0.84 12.12 5.70
CA ASN A 34 -0.57 12.66 7.03
C ASN A 34 0.93 12.93 7.25
N CYS A 35 1.76 11.89 7.20
CA CYS A 35 3.18 12.04 7.49
C CYS A 35 4.05 12.41 6.29
N LYS A 36 3.48 12.47 5.07
CA LYS A 36 4.17 12.81 3.81
C LYS A 36 5.38 11.91 3.48
N ARG A 37 5.40 10.68 4.01
CA ARG A 37 6.46 9.69 3.77
C ARG A 37 5.97 8.59 2.86
N ASP A 38 6.88 8.03 2.07
CA ASP A 38 6.60 6.86 1.24
C ASP A 38 6.46 5.61 2.10
N ILE A 39 5.31 4.95 2.01
CA ILE A 39 5.00 3.76 2.79
C ILE A 39 5.40 2.47 2.07
N ILE A 40 5.55 2.50 0.75
CA ILE A 40 5.77 1.31 -0.08
C ILE A 40 7.07 0.58 0.30
N PRO A 41 8.24 1.26 0.44
CA PRO A 41 9.47 0.58 0.85
C PRO A 41 9.34 -0.07 2.24
N LYS A 42 8.58 0.55 3.14
CA LYS A 42 8.34 -0.02 4.47
C LYS A 42 7.44 -1.25 4.41
N LEU A 43 6.46 -1.28 3.52
CA LEU A 43 5.60 -2.44 3.29
C LEU A 43 6.40 -3.59 2.67
N ILE A 44 7.17 -3.32 1.60
CA ILE A 44 8.04 -4.32 0.96
C ILE A 44 9.04 -4.92 1.95
N SER A 45 9.69 -4.09 2.78
CA SER A 45 10.62 -4.57 3.81
C SER A 45 9.95 -5.40 4.92
N LYS A 46 8.62 -5.28 5.11
CA LYS A 46 7.84 -6.15 6.00
C LYS A 46 7.41 -7.46 5.32
N GLY A 47 7.67 -7.63 4.03
CA GLY A 47 7.25 -8.78 3.24
C GLY A 47 5.91 -8.60 2.52
N GLU A 48 5.36 -7.38 2.51
CA GLU A 48 4.12 -7.08 1.79
C GLU A 48 4.39 -6.89 0.30
N THR A 49 3.54 -7.46 -0.55
CA THR A 49 3.68 -7.41 -2.01
C THR A 49 2.55 -6.66 -2.72
N GLY A 50 1.63 -6.05 -1.96
CA GLY A 50 0.42 -5.40 -2.48
C GLY A 50 -0.76 -6.36 -2.67
N ASN A 51 -0.67 -7.59 -2.15
CA ASN A 51 -1.74 -8.60 -2.24
C ASN A 51 -2.71 -8.58 -1.04
N CYS A 52 -2.65 -7.53 -0.22
CA CYS A 52 -3.46 -7.37 0.98
C CYS A 52 -3.97 -5.93 1.05
N LEU A 53 -5.13 -5.71 1.67
CA LEU A 53 -5.69 -4.38 1.82
C LEU A 53 -4.85 -3.53 2.77
N ILE A 54 -4.22 -2.48 2.23
CA ILE A 54 -3.47 -1.51 3.01
C ILE A 54 -4.43 -0.43 3.51
N THR A 55 -4.93 -0.61 4.72
CA THR A 55 -5.90 0.30 5.37
C THR A 55 -5.24 1.35 6.26
N GLY A 56 -3.91 1.35 6.41
CA GLY A 56 -3.21 2.30 7.27
C GLY A 56 -1.74 2.50 6.92
N CYS A 57 -1.17 3.58 7.45
CA CYS A 57 0.22 3.94 7.28
C CYS A 57 1.12 3.22 8.29
N PRO A 58 2.10 2.41 7.87
CA PRO A 58 3.01 1.71 8.78
C PRO A 58 4.05 2.62 9.47
N LEU A 59 4.10 3.92 9.11
CA LEU A 59 5.08 4.87 9.64
C LEU A 59 4.52 5.78 10.72
N CYS A 60 3.30 6.28 10.53
CA CYS A 60 2.63 7.16 11.49
C CYS A 60 1.40 6.52 12.13
N TYR A 61 1.11 5.25 11.81
CA TYR A 61 -0.01 4.47 12.34
C TYR A 61 -1.38 5.13 12.12
N ARG A 62 -1.48 6.01 11.11
CA ARG A 62 -2.74 6.64 10.70
C ARG A 62 -3.53 5.66 9.84
N SER A 63 -4.79 5.42 10.21
CA SER A 63 -5.77 4.71 9.39
C SER A 63 -6.19 5.57 8.19
N TYR A 64 -6.32 4.93 7.03
CA TYR A 64 -6.89 5.49 5.81
C TYR A 64 -8.38 5.16 5.64
N CYS A 65 -8.87 4.19 6.40
CA CYS A 65 -10.27 3.75 6.42
C CYS A 65 -11.11 4.42 7.51
N ASP A 66 -10.63 5.53 8.06
CA ASP A 66 -11.30 6.37 9.06
C ASP A 66 -11.89 7.60 8.36
#